data_AF-B0ESY5-F1
#
_entry.id   AF-B0ESY5-F1
#
_cell.length_a   1.000
_cell.length_b   1.000
_cell.length_c   1.000
_cell.angle_alpha   90.00
_cell.angle_beta   90.00
_cell.angle_gamma   90.00
#
_symmetry.space_group_name_H-M   'P 1'
#
loop_
_entity.id
_entity.type
_entity.pdbx_description
1 polymer ?
#
loop_
_entity_poly.entity_id
_entity_poly.type
_entity_poly.pdbx_seq_one_letter_code
_entity_poly.pdbx_strand_id
1 'polypeptide(L)'
;MSNLRADFRNETVREKQQILSQLRQSRREACLAKRRTSVSEESEEEVIQGGQRKFVYMPRTLEEEEITPTAIRKPIDELNNFIKRLREATDDQELFNVLSEIQTFVQNGANSQSILIKLSGLLNEIISQILNPEPQIAILALEILNSLATASSQNVDDLIDEQIINISAQGLCSNDVRVQRMIIHLLANIAGDSAKTRDLLLANAIVRVILQMVQFYKHSIPMQIDLMFLISNLCRNEPFVDFESIRPLIPIIQSNTNSIANSVCVDAMYSISFLAQNPENSDFIIQNGLCDVALQIIDSSKHECLPPSLETISCLIQHGDQYATYIFNKGFILKVKHLLKSNFTDSTVIHIVFVLSNLANTPNQSIIKSIINDVLFSIVTLYLESTSFNLKTAVSWLFVNIILYSEDDNIGNLLTSSDFFETYVSMYDANDEQLLLLLLKTTLKLCNFDYRTNRTLNVVDQLLENDIDSQISALISLSNISEEVVKYANLVQGAIRSADAFDA
;
A
#
# COMPACT_ATOMS: atom_id res chain seq x y z
N MET A 1 3.81 2.24 33.65
CA MET A 1 2.67 2.30 32.71
C MET A 1 3.03 3.00 31.39
N SER A 2 3.81 4.10 31.37
CA SER A 2 4.24 4.77 30.12
C SER A 2 5.13 3.91 29.22
N ASN A 3 6.15 3.22 29.79
CA ASN A 3 7.06 2.38 29.01
C ASN A 3 6.35 1.13 28.45
N LEU A 4 5.54 0.46 29.28
CA LEU A 4 4.67 -0.64 28.83
C LEU A 4 3.71 -0.22 27.70
N ARG A 5 3.07 0.97 27.79
CA ARG A 5 2.22 1.49 26.72
C ARG A 5 2.98 1.74 25.41
N ALA A 6 4.23 2.20 25.50
CA ALA A 6 5.07 2.44 24.31
C ALA A 6 5.54 1.14 23.66
N ASP A 7 5.94 0.15 24.45
CA ASP A 7 6.41 -1.16 23.96
C ASP A 7 5.27 -1.90 23.22
N PHE A 8 4.06 -1.96 23.84
CA PHE A 8 2.89 -2.54 23.18
C PHE A 8 2.47 -1.77 21.92
N ARG A 9 2.56 -0.42 21.93
CA ARG A 9 2.23 0.40 20.77
C ARG A 9 3.14 0.06 19.58
N ASN A 10 4.44 -0.13 19.80
CA ASN A 10 5.40 -0.42 18.74
C ASN A 10 5.24 -1.84 18.16
N GLU A 11 4.97 -2.83 19.01
CA GLU A 11 4.76 -4.22 18.58
C GLU A 11 3.46 -4.39 17.78
N THR A 12 2.34 -3.82 18.25
CA THR A 12 1.06 -3.86 17.52
C THR A 12 1.12 -3.16 16.16
N VAL A 13 1.97 -2.14 16.01
CA VAL A 13 2.15 -1.42 14.75
C VAL A 13 2.89 -2.29 13.72
N ARG A 14 3.88 -3.07 14.14
CA ARG A 14 4.73 -3.86 13.23
C ARG A 14 3.96 -4.97 12.51
N GLU A 15 3.11 -5.71 13.21
CA GLU A 15 2.33 -6.81 12.60
C GLU A 15 1.22 -6.29 11.68
N LYS A 16 0.55 -5.20 12.06
CA LYS A 16 -0.39 -4.48 11.19
C LYS A 16 0.29 -4.00 9.90
N GLN A 17 1.51 -3.48 10.00
CA GLN A 17 2.28 -3.06 8.84
C GLN A 17 2.60 -4.22 7.90
N GLN A 18 2.84 -5.44 8.40
CA GLN A 18 3.05 -6.62 7.56
C GLN A 18 1.80 -6.99 6.75
N ILE A 19 0.64 -7.09 7.39
CA ILE A 19 -0.64 -7.39 6.70
C ILE A 19 -0.97 -6.30 5.67
N LEU A 20 -0.82 -5.02 6.06
CA LEU A 20 -1.04 -3.90 5.15
C LEU A 20 -0.06 -3.90 3.98
N SER A 21 1.22 -4.22 4.22
CA SER A 21 2.25 -4.32 3.18
C SER A 21 1.88 -5.36 2.13
N GLN A 22 1.43 -6.55 2.55
CA GLN A 22 0.99 -7.62 1.63
C GLN A 22 -0.23 -7.19 0.79
N LEU A 23 -1.25 -6.60 1.42
CA LEU A 23 -2.44 -6.09 0.72
C LEU A 23 -2.10 -4.98 -0.27
N ARG A 24 -1.16 -4.09 0.10
CA ARG A 24 -0.67 -3.01 -0.76
C ARG A 24 0.15 -3.55 -1.92
N GLN A 25 1.02 -4.54 -1.69
CA GLN A 25 1.80 -5.19 -2.73
C GLN A 25 0.87 -5.82 -3.78
N SER A 26 -0.13 -6.58 -3.34
CA SER A 26 -1.12 -7.19 -4.25
C SER A 26 -1.89 -6.16 -5.08
N ARG A 27 -2.34 -5.05 -4.45
CA ARG A 27 -3.00 -3.95 -5.20
C ARG A 27 -2.04 -3.23 -6.14
N ARG A 28 -0.78 -3.05 -5.74
CA ARG A 28 0.27 -2.45 -6.57
C ARG A 28 0.51 -3.28 -7.82
N GLU A 29 0.64 -4.59 -7.66
CA GLU A 29 0.79 -5.53 -8.78
C GLU A 29 -0.40 -5.45 -9.73
N ALA A 30 -1.63 -5.38 -9.21
CA ALA A 30 -2.83 -5.21 -10.02
C ALA A 30 -2.86 -3.85 -10.76
N CYS A 31 -2.44 -2.75 -10.13
CA CYS A 31 -2.35 -1.43 -10.77
C CYS A 31 -1.24 -1.35 -11.84
N LEU A 32 -0.06 -1.92 -11.56
CA LEU A 32 1.04 -1.99 -12.52
C LEU A 32 0.66 -2.86 -13.73
N ALA A 33 -0.02 -3.98 -13.51
CA ALA A 33 -0.54 -4.81 -14.59
C ALA A 33 -1.53 -4.05 -15.48
N LYS A 34 -2.44 -3.26 -14.90
CA LYS A 34 -3.36 -2.39 -15.66
C LYS A 34 -2.63 -1.33 -16.49
N ARG A 35 -1.58 -0.71 -15.94
CA ARG A 35 -0.78 0.32 -16.64
C ARG A 35 0.06 -0.26 -17.78
N ARG A 36 0.52 -1.51 -17.67
CA ARG A 36 1.23 -2.22 -18.74
C ARG A 36 0.32 -2.54 -19.94
N THR A 37 -0.96 -2.80 -19.71
CA THR A 37 -1.93 -3.09 -20.79
C THR A 37 -2.49 -1.85 -21.48
N SER A 38 -2.39 -0.66 -20.87
CA SER A 38 -3.00 0.57 -21.42
C SER A 38 -2.09 1.35 -22.38
N VAL A 39 -0.77 1.09 -22.39
CA VAL A 39 0.16 1.80 -23.29
C VAL A 39 0.00 1.35 -24.75
N SER A 40 -0.47 0.12 -24.98
CA SER A 40 -0.60 -0.48 -26.31
C SER A 40 -1.96 -0.29 -26.99
N GLU A 41 -2.98 0.22 -26.30
CA GLU A 41 -4.34 0.38 -26.82
C GLU A 41 -4.99 1.69 -26.33
N GLU A 42 -4.52 2.85 -26.79
CA GLU A 42 -5.32 4.09 -26.80
C GLU A 42 -5.75 4.40 -28.25
N SER A 43 -6.66 3.58 -28.79
CA SER A 43 -7.58 4.06 -29.83
C SER A 43 -8.70 4.85 -29.13
N GLU A 44 -9.01 6.06 -29.60
CA GLU A 44 -9.87 7.08 -28.98
C GLU A 44 -11.35 6.70 -28.74
N GLU A 45 -11.74 5.43 -28.81
CA GLU A 45 -13.11 5.00 -28.59
C GLU A 45 -13.13 3.72 -27.73
N GLU A 46 -13.22 3.88 -26.41
CA GLU A 46 -13.92 2.97 -25.48
C GLU A 46 -13.72 3.42 -24.02
N VAL A 47 -14.14 4.65 -23.72
CA VAL A 47 -14.63 4.95 -22.37
C VAL A 47 -16.10 4.55 -22.38
N ILE A 48 -16.51 3.69 -21.44
CA ILE A 48 -17.87 3.15 -21.21
C ILE A 48 -18.07 1.70 -21.71
N GLN A 49 -17.61 0.72 -20.94
CA GLN A 49 -18.45 -0.34 -20.33
C GLN A 49 -17.61 -1.38 -19.58
N GLY A 50 -18.13 -1.80 -18.42
CA GLY A 50 -17.51 -2.80 -17.57
C GLY A 50 -17.42 -4.17 -18.25
N GLY A 51 -16.20 -4.70 -18.35
CA GLY A 51 -15.93 -6.07 -18.75
C GLY A 51 -14.66 -6.56 -18.09
N GLN A 52 -14.74 -7.69 -17.37
CA GLN A 52 -13.59 -8.38 -16.79
C GLN A 52 -12.64 -8.84 -17.91
N ARG A 53 -11.51 -8.14 -18.13
CA ARG A 53 -10.42 -8.62 -18.99
C ARG A 53 -9.51 -9.56 -18.19
N LYS A 54 -9.24 -10.75 -18.74
CA LYS A 54 -8.30 -11.75 -18.19
C LYS A 54 -6.86 -11.26 -18.38
N PHE A 55 -6.13 -11.09 -17.28
CA PHE A 55 -4.72 -10.68 -17.27
C PHE A 55 -3.81 -11.92 -17.23
N VAL A 56 -2.80 -11.97 -18.10
CA VAL A 56 -1.66 -12.88 -17.96
C VAL A 56 -0.63 -12.20 -17.05
N TYR A 57 -0.37 -12.82 -15.91
CA TYR A 57 0.53 -12.35 -14.86
C TYR A 57 1.94 -12.89 -15.09
N MET A 58 2.96 -12.04 -15.07
CA MET A 58 4.33 -12.47 -14.78
C MET A 58 4.65 -12.04 -13.34
N PRO A 59 4.90 -13.00 -12.42
CA PRO A 59 5.36 -12.68 -11.08
C PRO A 59 6.73 -11.98 -11.11
N ARG A 60 7.02 -11.14 -10.11
CA ARG A 60 8.41 -10.96 -9.64
C ARG A 60 8.81 -12.23 -8.88
N THR A 61 9.15 -13.29 -9.60
CA THR A 61 9.83 -14.46 -9.02
C THR A 61 11.28 -14.44 -9.47
N LEU A 62 12.19 -14.28 -8.49
CA LEU A 62 13.57 -14.74 -8.60
C LEU A 62 13.52 -16.27 -8.58
N GLU A 63 13.18 -16.87 -9.70
CA GLU A 63 13.63 -18.24 -10.00
C GLU A 63 14.74 -18.07 -11.02
N GLU A 64 15.98 -18.15 -10.54
CA GLU A 64 17.14 -18.37 -11.40
C GLU A 64 16.94 -19.73 -12.07
N GLU A 65 16.29 -19.76 -13.23
CA GLU A 65 16.36 -20.92 -14.11
C GLU A 65 17.83 -21.17 -14.45
N GLU A 66 18.33 -22.39 -14.21
CA GLU A 66 19.68 -22.79 -14.61
C GLU A 66 19.83 -22.65 -16.14
N ILE A 67 20.50 -21.59 -16.57
CA ILE A 67 20.70 -21.28 -17.99
C ILE A 67 21.79 -22.22 -18.55
N THR A 68 21.44 -23.03 -19.54
CA THR A 68 22.43 -23.90 -20.21
C THR A 68 23.34 -23.10 -21.16
N PRO A 69 24.64 -23.44 -21.31
CA PRO A 69 25.58 -22.71 -22.17
C PRO A 69 25.13 -22.57 -23.65
N THR A 70 24.42 -23.57 -24.16
CA THR A 70 23.87 -23.57 -25.53
C THR A 70 22.74 -22.55 -25.68
N ALA A 71 21.92 -22.39 -24.63
CA ALA A 71 20.88 -21.39 -24.55
C ALA A 71 21.42 -19.98 -24.33
N ILE A 72 22.67 -19.79 -23.90
CA ILE A 72 23.34 -18.46 -23.84
C ILE A 72 23.86 -18.06 -25.23
N ARG A 73 24.40 -19.01 -26.00
CA ARG A 73 25.00 -18.74 -27.31
C ARG A 73 23.98 -18.28 -28.36
N LYS A 74 22.81 -18.92 -28.41
CA LYS A 74 21.74 -18.54 -29.36
C LYS A 74 21.25 -17.09 -29.19
N PRO A 75 20.92 -16.62 -27.97
CA PRO A 75 20.62 -15.22 -27.70
C PRO A 75 21.74 -14.27 -28.11
N ILE A 76 23.01 -14.61 -27.87
CA ILE A 76 24.12 -13.72 -28.28
C ILE A 76 24.16 -13.53 -29.80
N ASP A 77 23.98 -14.61 -30.58
CA ASP A 77 23.96 -14.53 -32.04
C ASP A 77 22.75 -13.71 -32.54
N GLU A 78 21.57 -13.90 -31.92
CA GLU A 78 20.36 -13.11 -32.21
C GLU A 78 20.53 -11.63 -31.86
N LEU A 79 21.08 -11.31 -30.69
CA LEU A 79 21.36 -9.93 -30.26
C LEU A 79 22.36 -9.24 -31.19
N ASN A 80 23.43 -9.93 -31.59
CA ASN A 80 24.39 -9.41 -32.57
C ASN A 80 23.74 -9.17 -33.93
N ASN A 81 22.81 -10.02 -34.36
CA ASN A 81 22.06 -9.83 -35.59
C ASN A 81 21.13 -8.60 -35.49
N PHE A 82 20.46 -8.39 -34.34
CA PHE A 82 19.66 -7.17 -34.11
C PHE A 82 20.51 -5.91 -34.19
N ILE A 83 21.67 -5.87 -33.52
CA ILE A 83 22.58 -4.71 -33.58
C ILE A 83 23.02 -4.43 -35.02
N LYS A 84 23.43 -5.49 -35.74
CA LYS A 84 23.85 -5.36 -37.13
C LYS A 84 22.73 -4.75 -37.98
N ARG A 85 21.50 -5.28 -37.87
CA ARG A 85 20.35 -4.80 -38.64
C ARG A 85 19.92 -3.39 -38.24
N LEU A 86 20.00 -3.02 -36.96
CA LEU A 86 19.74 -1.63 -36.52
C LEU A 86 20.73 -0.64 -37.16
N ARG A 87 22.01 -1.00 -37.23
CA ARG A 87 23.07 -0.15 -37.80
C ARG A 87 23.05 -0.09 -39.33
N GLU A 88 22.62 -1.17 -39.97
CA GLU A 88 22.60 -1.28 -41.43
C GLU A 88 21.25 -0.86 -42.04
N ALA A 89 20.22 -0.62 -41.22
CA ALA A 89 18.89 -0.24 -41.68
C ALA A 89 18.96 0.98 -42.62
N THR A 90 18.37 0.84 -43.81
CA THR A 90 18.45 1.85 -44.87
C THR A 90 17.25 2.78 -44.93
N ASP A 91 16.13 2.39 -44.31
CA ASP A 91 14.90 3.15 -44.21
C ASP A 91 14.18 2.93 -42.87
N ASP A 92 13.18 3.78 -42.60
CA ASP A 92 12.42 3.76 -41.35
C ASP A 92 11.57 2.49 -41.19
N GLN A 93 11.17 1.84 -42.28
CA GLN A 93 10.39 0.61 -42.24
C GLN A 93 11.25 -0.57 -41.79
N GLU A 94 12.47 -0.68 -42.29
CA GLU A 94 13.45 -1.67 -41.86
C GLU A 94 13.79 -1.49 -40.38
N LEU A 95 14.03 -0.25 -39.95
CA LEU A 95 14.30 0.09 -38.56
C LEU A 95 13.12 -0.27 -37.64
N PHE A 96 11.89 0.06 -38.04
CA PHE A 96 10.67 -0.31 -37.32
C PHE A 96 10.54 -1.83 -37.19
N ASN A 97 10.75 -2.57 -38.27
CA ASN A 97 10.64 -4.04 -38.27
C ASN A 97 11.64 -4.67 -37.29
N VAL A 98 12.90 -4.21 -37.29
CA VAL A 98 13.94 -4.72 -36.38
C VAL A 98 13.59 -4.40 -34.92
N LEU A 99 13.15 -3.19 -34.62
CA LEU A 99 12.71 -2.82 -33.27
C LEU A 99 11.50 -3.63 -32.81
N SER A 100 10.56 -3.94 -33.71
CA SER A 100 9.37 -4.73 -33.37
C SER A 100 9.73 -6.19 -33.05
N GLU A 101 10.71 -6.76 -33.75
CA GLU A 101 11.30 -8.05 -33.42
C GLU A 101 12.02 -8.01 -32.05
N ILE A 102 12.78 -6.96 -31.77
CA ILE A 102 13.44 -6.76 -30.46
C ILE A 102 12.39 -6.65 -29.34
N GLN A 103 11.30 -5.92 -29.55
CA GLN A 103 10.23 -5.80 -28.58
C GLN A 103 9.63 -7.18 -28.25
N THR A 104 9.36 -7.97 -29.28
CA THR A 104 8.85 -9.34 -29.13
C THR A 104 9.85 -10.22 -28.39
N PHE A 105 11.14 -10.07 -28.67
CA PHE A 105 12.21 -10.77 -27.96
C PHE A 105 12.21 -10.41 -26.46
N VAL A 106 12.20 -9.12 -26.12
CA VAL A 106 12.21 -8.62 -24.74
C VAL A 106 10.96 -9.06 -23.96
N GLN A 107 9.79 -9.09 -24.60
CA GLN A 107 8.54 -9.50 -23.95
C GLN A 107 8.46 -11.01 -23.67
N ASN A 108 9.06 -11.83 -24.54
CA ASN A 108 9.06 -13.29 -24.40
C ASN A 108 10.25 -13.83 -23.60
N GLY A 109 11.26 -13.00 -23.36
CA GLY A 109 12.43 -13.33 -22.58
C GLY A 109 12.17 -13.40 -21.09
N ALA A 110 12.42 -14.56 -20.48
CA ALA A 110 12.61 -14.61 -19.03
C ALA A 110 13.70 -13.59 -18.60
N ASN A 111 13.61 -13.09 -17.36
CA ASN A 111 14.47 -12.03 -16.79
C ASN A 111 16.00 -12.23 -16.98
N SER A 112 16.45 -13.42 -17.41
CA SER A 112 17.82 -13.75 -17.82
C SER A 112 18.30 -13.10 -19.13
N GLN A 113 17.42 -12.54 -19.96
CA GLN A 113 17.82 -11.86 -21.21
C GLN A 113 18.31 -10.42 -21.00
N SER A 114 18.06 -9.83 -19.82
CA SER A 114 18.47 -8.46 -19.44
C SER A 114 19.99 -8.24 -19.50
N ILE A 115 20.76 -9.13 -18.87
CA ILE A 115 22.23 -9.05 -18.78
C ILE A 115 22.87 -9.11 -20.17
N LEU A 116 22.33 -9.97 -21.04
CA LEU A 116 22.86 -10.14 -22.40
C LEU A 116 22.60 -8.90 -23.28
N ILE A 117 21.47 -8.21 -23.09
CA ILE A 117 21.15 -6.98 -23.81
C ILE A 117 22.20 -5.89 -23.52
N LYS A 118 22.60 -5.69 -22.26
CA LYS A 118 23.68 -4.74 -21.94
C LYS A 118 25.01 -5.18 -22.55
N LEU A 119 25.42 -6.43 -22.32
CA LEU A 119 26.73 -6.94 -22.78
C LEU A 119 26.89 -6.92 -24.31
N SER A 120 25.80 -7.06 -25.05
CA SER A 120 25.83 -6.99 -26.52
C SER A 120 26.04 -5.56 -27.05
N GLY A 121 25.71 -4.54 -26.28
CA GLY A 121 25.65 -3.14 -26.73
C GLY A 121 24.33 -2.76 -27.41
N LEU A 122 23.36 -3.69 -27.48
CA LEU A 122 22.04 -3.44 -28.07
C LEU A 122 21.27 -2.33 -27.34
N LEU A 123 21.48 -2.21 -26.02
CA LEU A 123 20.80 -1.19 -25.21
C LEU A 123 21.08 0.23 -25.72
N ASN A 124 22.34 0.54 -26.03
CA ASN A 124 22.75 1.85 -26.53
C ASN A 124 22.09 2.18 -27.88
N GLU A 125 22.05 1.19 -28.78
CA GLU A 125 21.40 1.34 -30.09
C GLU A 125 19.90 1.65 -29.94
N ILE A 126 19.18 0.97 -29.04
CA ILE A 126 17.77 1.25 -28.77
C ILE A 126 17.58 2.65 -28.17
N ILE A 127 18.41 3.02 -27.19
CA ILE A 127 18.34 4.35 -26.54
C ILE A 127 18.55 5.48 -27.54
N SER A 128 19.44 5.31 -28.51
CA SER A 128 19.68 6.31 -29.55
C SER A 128 18.42 6.62 -30.39
N GLN A 129 17.50 5.66 -30.50
CA GLN A 129 16.25 5.82 -31.26
C GLN A 129 15.21 6.69 -30.56
N ILE A 130 15.39 7.06 -29.28
CA ILE A 130 14.52 8.04 -28.60
C ILE A 130 14.51 9.38 -29.34
N LEU A 131 15.64 9.75 -29.95
CA LEU A 131 15.83 11.01 -30.67
C LEU A 131 15.54 10.89 -32.17
N ASN A 132 14.98 9.75 -32.61
CA ASN A 132 14.65 9.55 -34.01
C ASN A 132 13.61 10.60 -34.45
N PRO A 133 13.80 11.26 -35.62
CA PRO A 133 12.86 12.25 -36.11
C PRO A 133 11.47 11.66 -36.39
N GLU A 134 11.39 10.36 -36.70
CA GLU A 134 10.13 9.67 -36.92
C GLU A 134 9.50 9.18 -35.61
N PRO A 135 8.33 9.73 -35.19
CA PRO A 135 7.75 9.45 -33.89
C PRO A 135 7.43 7.96 -33.67
N GLN A 136 7.06 7.22 -34.72
CA GLN A 136 6.70 5.81 -34.59
C GLN A 136 7.90 4.95 -34.16
N ILE A 137 9.10 5.28 -34.65
CA ILE A 137 10.34 4.60 -34.26
C ILE A 137 10.70 4.97 -32.81
N ALA A 138 10.64 6.25 -32.46
CA ALA A 138 10.93 6.71 -31.10
C ALA A 138 9.97 6.10 -30.07
N ILE A 139 8.68 6.02 -30.40
CA ILE A 139 7.64 5.36 -29.60
C ILE A 139 8.00 3.89 -29.38
N LEU A 140 8.27 3.14 -30.46
CA LEU A 140 8.58 1.72 -30.35
C LEU A 140 9.86 1.46 -29.52
N ALA A 141 10.88 2.29 -29.68
CA ALA A 141 12.08 2.24 -28.84
C ALA A 141 11.74 2.48 -27.36
N LEU A 142 10.92 3.49 -27.05
CA LEU A 142 10.48 3.78 -25.69
C LEU A 142 9.61 2.67 -25.08
N GLU A 143 8.85 1.91 -25.88
CA GLU A 143 8.05 0.77 -25.40
C GLU A 143 8.97 -0.35 -24.91
N ILE A 144 10.04 -0.63 -25.67
CA ILE A 144 11.08 -1.59 -25.31
C ILE A 144 11.76 -1.16 -24.01
N LEU A 145 12.19 0.10 -23.92
CA LEU A 145 12.89 0.62 -22.75
C LEU A 145 12.01 0.65 -21.50
N ASN A 146 10.72 0.97 -21.64
CA ASN A 146 9.77 0.87 -20.53
C ASN A 146 9.58 -0.57 -20.04
N SER A 147 9.57 -1.52 -20.97
CA SER A 147 9.50 -2.94 -20.62
C SER A 147 10.72 -3.35 -19.79
N LEU A 148 11.92 -2.96 -20.22
CA LEU A 148 13.16 -3.18 -19.48
C LEU A 148 13.17 -2.50 -18.11
N ALA A 149 12.74 -1.25 -18.01
CA ALA A 149 12.71 -0.49 -16.76
C ALA A 149 11.78 -1.09 -15.69
N THR A 150 10.84 -1.96 -16.09
CA THR A 150 9.95 -2.65 -15.15
C THR A 150 10.29 -4.13 -14.94
N ALA A 151 11.28 -4.66 -15.68
CA ALA A 151 11.69 -6.06 -15.61
C ALA A 151 12.55 -6.34 -14.36
N SER A 152 13.63 -5.57 -14.15
CA SER A 152 14.51 -5.72 -12.99
C SER A 152 15.21 -4.42 -12.62
N SER A 153 15.69 -4.29 -11.38
CA SER A 153 16.49 -3.14 -10.96
C SER A 153 17.85 -3.09 -11.67
N GLN A 154 18.41 -4.25 -12.04
CA GLN A 154 19.63 -4.31 -12.86
C GLN A 154 19.41 -3.64 -14.22
N ASN A 155 18.25 -3.84 -14.86
CA ASN A 155 17.92 -3.14 -16.10
C ASN A 155 17.84 -1.62 -15.92
N VAL A 156 17.34 -1.15 -14.78
CA VAL A 156 17.28 0.29 -14.48
C VAL A 156 18.68 0.86 -14.28
N ASP A 157 19.56 0.17 -13.56
CA ASP A 157 20.97 0.55 -13.44
C ASP A 157 21.66 0.56 -14.83
N ASP A 158 21.39 -0.42 -15.69
CA ASP A 158 21.94 -0.47 -17.05
C ASP A 158 21.48 0.69 -17.93
N LEU A 159 20.21 1.09 -17.84
CA LEU A 159 19.69 2.27 -18.52
C LEU A 159 20.39 3.56 -18.05
N ILE A 160 20.63 3.68 -16.73
CA ILE A 160 21.31 4.83 -16.14
C ILE A 160 22.76 4.91 -16.62
N ASP A 161 23.47 3.78 -16.65
CA ASP A 161 24.85 3.71 -17.15
C ASP A 161 24.95 4.16 -18.61
N GLU A 162 23.94 3.85 -19.43
CA GLU A 162 23.83 4.29 -20.83
C GLU A 162 23.20 5.69 -21.01
N GLN A 163 23.25 6.53 -19.96
CA GLN A 163 22.84 7.94 -19.99
C GLN A 163 21.37 8.19 -20.36
N ILE A 164 20.47 7.26 -20.05
CA ILE A 164 19.05 7.38 -20.39
C ILE A 164 18.41 8.70 -19.93
N ILE A 165 18.83 9.24 -18.78
CA ILE A 165 18.27 10.47 -18.20
C ILE A 165 18.59 11.68 -19.10
N ASN A 166 19.83 11.78 -19.58
CA ASN A 166 20.25 12.88 -20.46
C ASN A 166 19.57 12.80 -21.82
N ILE A 167 19.47 11.59 -22.39
CA ILE A 167 18.84 11.36 -23.69
C ILE A 167 17.33 11.58 -23.61
N SER A 168 16.69 11.13 -22.52
CA SER A 168 15.28 11.42 -22.23
C SER A 168 15.03 12.93 -22.14
N ALA A 169 15.89 13.70 -21.47
CA ALA A 169 15.76 15.15 -21.38
C ALA A 169 15.81 15.83 -22.76
N GLN A 170 16.64 15.33 -23.69
CA GLN A 170 16.67 15.81 -25.07
C GLN A 170 15.41 15.40 -25.84
N GLY A 171 14.95 14.15 -25.67
CA GLY A 171 13.74 13.63 -26.31
C GLY A 171 12.46 14.36 -25.89
N LEU A 172 12.42 14.94 -24.69
CA LEU A 172 11.30 15.80 -24.24
C LEU A 172 11.13 17.06 -25.09
N CYS A 173 12.13 17.46 -25.90
CA CYS A 173 12.01 18.53 -26.89
C CYS A 173 11.30 18.11 -28.18
N SER A 174 10.89 16.84 -28.32
CA SER A 174 10.12 16.36 -29.47
C SER A 174 8.82 17.17 -29.65
N ASN A 175 8.40 17.38 -30.89
CA ASN A 175 7.11 18.01 -31.20
C ASN A 175 5.92 17.03 -31.08
N ASP A 176 6.17 15.73 -30.89
CA ASP A 176 5.14 14.72 -30.74
C ASP A 176 4.85 14.46 -29.25
N VAL A 177 3.62 14.77 -28.83
CA VAL A 177 3.18 14.61 -27.44
C VAL A 177 3.22 13.14 -26.98
N ARG A 178 3.06 12.17 -27.88
CA ARG A 178 3.11 10.74 -27.54
C ARG A 178 4.53 10.32 -27.14
N VAL A 179 5.53 10.80 -27.87
CA VAL A 179 6.95 10.61 -27.52
C VAL A 179 7.24 11.22 -26.15
N GLN A 180 6.81 12.47 -25.91
CA GLN A 180 6.99 13.12 -24.61
C GLN A 180 6.34 12.34 -23.46
N ARG A 181 5.09 11.87 -23.64
CA ARG A 181 4.38 11.05 -22.65
C ARG A 181 5.15 9.78 -22.30
N MET A 182 5.61 9.06 -23.31
CA MET A 182 6.37 7.82 -23.12
C MET A 182 7.71 8.02 -22.42
N ILE A 183 8.37 9.15 -22.66
CA ILE A 183 9.56 9.55 -21.91
C ILE A 183 9.22 9.82 -20.45
N ILE A 184 8.15 10.57 -20.16
CA ILE A 184 7.71 10.80 -18.77
C ILE A 184 7.35 9.48 -18.07
N HIS A 185 6.71 8.56 -18.79
CA HIS A 185 6.40 7.23 -18.28
C HIS A 185 7.66 6.42 -17.96
N LEU A 186 8.68 6.47 -18.82
CA LEU A 186 9.98 5.84 -18.59
C LEU A 186 10.68 6.42 -17.36
N LEU A 187 10.73 7.75 -17.26
CA LEU A 187 11.30 8.44 -16.09
C LEU A 187 10.52 8.10 -14.80
N ALA A 188 9.20 7.92 -14.88
CA ALA A 188 8.38 7.48 -13.75
C ALA A 188 8.76 6.06 -13.31
N ASN A 189 8.97 5.13 -14.24
CA ASN A 189 9.41 3.77 -13.93
C ASN A 189 10.81 3.76 -13.29
N ILE A 190 11.74 4.56 -13.83
CA ILE A 190 13.09 4.72 -13.24
C ILE A 190 12.99 5.31 -11.83
N ALA A 191 12.21 6.37 -11.61
CA ALA A 191 12.00 6.96 -10.27
C ALA A 191 11.41 5.95 -9.27
N GLY A 192 10.51 5.08 -9.74
CA GLY A 192 9.82 4.10 -8.92
C GLY A 192 10.64 2.88 -8.53
N ASP A 193 11.82 2.68 -9.13
CA ASP A 193 12.69 1.53 -8.89
C ASP A 193 13.30 1.53 -7.48
N SER A 194 14.02 2.59 -7.11
CA SER A 194 14.68 2.70 -5.79
C SER A 194 14.83 4.15 -5.34
N ALA A 195 15.19 4.36 -4.06
CA ALA A 195 15.52 5.68 -3.55
C ALA A 195 16.71 6.31 -4.30
N LYS A 196 17.71 5.50 -4.69
CA LYS A 196 18.88 5.94 -5.48
C LYS A 196 18.46 6.56 -6.82
N THR A 197 17.58 5.89 -7.56
CA THR A 197 17.15 6.34 -8.90
C THR A 197 16.20 7.53 -8.83
N ARG A 198 15.31 7.55 -7.83
CA ARG A 198 14.50 8.73 -7.46
C ARG A 198 15.38 9.96 -7.22
N ASP A 199 16.35 9.83 -6.32
CA ASP A 199 17.21 10.96 -5.91
C ASP A 199 18.11 11.43 -7.05
N LEU A 200 18.54 10.51 -7.92
CA LEU A 200 19.25 10.85 -9.14
C LEU A 200 18.40 11.74 -10.07
N LEU A 201 17.12 11.43 -10.26
CA LEU A 201 16.22 12.27 -11.07
C LEU A 201 15.98 13.65 -10.43
N LEU A 202 15.82 13.70 -9.11
CA LEU A 202 15.70 14.96 -8.36
C LEU A 202 16.95 15.83 -8.54
N ALA A 203 18.14 15.25 -8.44
CA ALA A 203 19.40 15.93 -8.69
C ALA A 203 19.55 16.44 -10.13
N ASN A 204 18.90 15.79 -11.10
CA ASN A 204 18.88 16.18 -12.52
C ASN A 204 17.71 17.13 -12.88
N ALA A 205 17.25 17.93 -11.91
CA ALA A 205 16.26 18.99 -12.11
C ALA A 205 14.91 18.54 -12.71
N ILE A 206 14.52 17.27 -12.52
CA ILE A 206 13.23 16.73 -13.01
C ILE A 206 12.03 17.56 -12.54
N VAL A 207 12.10 18.13 -11.33
CA VAL A 207 11.05 18.99 -10.76
C VAL A 207 10.79 20.19 -11.65
N ARG A 208 11.83 20.82 -12.22
CA ARG A 208 11.68 21.96 -13.14
C ARG A 208 10.96 21.55 -14.43
N VAL A 209 11.31 20.38 -14.96
CA VAL A 209 10.67 19.80 -16.15
C VAL A 209 9.18 19.55 -15.89
N ILE A 210 8.84 18.91 -14.76
CA ILE A 210 7.45 18.65 -14.38
C ILE A 210 6.65 19.95 -14.28
N LEU A 211 7.18 20.98 -13.61
CA LEU A 211 6.51 22.28 -13.48
C LEU A 211 6.19 22.91 -14.84
N GLN A 212 7.13 22.86 -15.79
CA GLN A 212 6.93 23.37 -17.14
C GLN A 212 5.87 22.57 -17.90
N MET A 213 5.94 21.24 -17.85
CA MET A 213 5.02 20.36 -18.55
C MET A 213 3.59 20.44 -18.01
N VAL A 214 3.41 20.53 -16.69
CA VAL A 214 2.08 20.74 -16.08
C VAL A 214 1.45 22.04 -16.57
N GLN A 215 2.23 23.12 -16.69
CA GLN A 215 1.72 24.39 -17.20
C GLN A 215 1.36 24.31 -18.69
N PHE A 216 2.23 23.71 -19.50
CA PHE A 216 2.03 23.57 -20.94
C PHE A 216 0.84 22.66 -21.28
N TYR A 217 0.69 21.55 -20.56
CA TYR A 217 -0.33 20.51 -20.77
C TYR A 217 -1.48 20.54 -19.77
N LYS A 218 -1.81 21.72 -19.22
CA LYS A 218 -2.88 21.89 -18.20
C LYS A 218 -4.28 21.38 -18.59
N HIS A 219 -4.52 21.11 -19.87
CA HIS A 219 -5.80 20.57 -20.39
C HIS A 219 -5.67 19.17 -21.00
N SER A 220 -4.47 18.56 -21.01
CA SER A 220 -4.27 17.20 -21.53
C SER A 220 -4.37 16.18 -20.39
N ILE A 221 -5.51 15.52 -20.28
CA ILE A 221 -5.71 14.43 -19.32
C ILE A 221 -4.66 13.33 -19.46
N PRO A 222 -4.33 12.84 -20.68
CA PRO A 222 -3.34 11.77 -20.81
C PRO A 222 -1.95 12.17 -20.29
N MET A 223 -1.50 13.41 -20.55
CA MET A 223 -0.24 13.91 -20.01
C MET A 223 -0.29 14.09 -18.48
N GLN A 224 -1.44 14.53 -17.93
CA GLN A 224 -1.61 14.64 -16.47
C GLN A 224 -1.50 13.29 -15.76
N ILE A 225 -1.97 12.21 -16.39
CA ILE A 225 -1.83 10.85 -15.87
C ILE A 225 -0.34 10.49 -15.74
N ASP A 226 0.43 10.65 -16.81
CA ASP A 226 1.85 10.31 -16.81
C ASP A 226 2.66 11.21 -15.84
N LEU A 227 2.38 12.50 -15.80
CA LEU A 227 3.03 13.43 -14.87
C LEU A 227 2.70 13.11 -13.41
N MET A 228 1.45 12.78 -13.09
CA MET A 228 1.07 12.44 -11.71
C MET A 228 1.66 11.09 -11.28
N PHE A 229 1.81 10.16 -12.22
CA PHE A 229 2.53 8.91 -11.97
C PHE A 229 4.00 9.15 -11.64
N LEU A 230 4.68 10.01 -12.41
CA LEU A 230 6.04 10.43 -12.10
C LEU A 230 6.14 11.09 -10.72
N ILE A 231 5.25 12.04 -10.42
CA ILE A 231 5.22 12.74 -9.12
C ILE A 231 5.03 11.75 -7.97
N SER A 232 4.13 10.77 -8.10
CA SER A 232 3.88 9.79 -7.03
C SER A 232 5.09 8.89 -6.78
N ASN A 233 5.80 8.47 -7.83
CA ASN A 233 7.05 7.72 -7.69
C ASN A 233 8.19 8.58 -7.12
N LEU A 234 8.24 9.89 -7.41
CA LEU A 234 9.20 10.81 -6.80
C LEU A 234 8.97 11.01 -5.29
N CYS A 235 7.76 10.75 -4.78
CA CYS A 235 7.46 10.81 -3.35
C CYS A 235 7.74 9.48 -2.63
N ARG A 236 8.05 8.40 -3.37
CA ARG A 236 8.08 7.02 -2.88
C ARG A 236 9.45 6.62 -2.33
N ASN A 237 9.46 5.46 -1.66
CA ASN A 237 10.64 4.67 -1.24
C ASN A 237 11.33 5.19 0.01
N GLU A 238 11.95 4.26 0.74
CA GLU A 238 12.83 4.56 1.86
C GLU A 238 14.31 4.45 1.43
N PRO A 239 15.23 5.30 1.95
CA PRO A 239 15.00 6.44 2.84
C PRO A 239 14.05 7.48 2.24
N PHE A 240 13.26 8.16 3.10
CA PHE A 240 12.26 9.13 2.65
C PHE A 240 12.89 10.21 1.79
N VAL A 241 12.13 10.68 0.78
CA VAL A 241 12.57 11.78 -0.08
C VAL A 241 12.78 13.05 0.75
N ASP A 242 13.80 13.83 0.38
CA ASP A 242 13.96 15.17 0.92
C ASP A 242 12.73 16.03 0.57
N PHE A 243 12.03 16.48 1.61
CA PHE A 243 10.79 17.21 1.47
C PHE A 243 10.99 18.51 0.68
N GLU A 244 12.11 19.21 0.86
CA GLU A 244 12.39 20.47 0.17
C GLU A 244 12.54 20.28 -1.34
N SER A 245 13.06 19.13 -1.78
CA SER A 245 13.15 18.75 -3.19
C SER A 245 11.78 18.54 -3.83
N ILE A 246 10.78 18.07 -3.08
CA ILE A 246 9.41 17.81 -3.59
C ILE A 246 8.46 18.99 -3.32
N ARG A 247 8.76 19.87 -2.37
CA ARG A 247 7.91 21.00 -1.96
C ARG A 247 7.29 21.80 -3.12
N PRO A 248 8.02 22.10 -4.23
CA PRO A 248 7.43 22.81 -5.37
C PRO A 248 6.26 22.08 -6.06
N LEU A 249 6.15 20.76 -5.90
CA LEU A 249 5.12 19.92 -6.51
C LEU A 249 3.86 19.80 -5.63
N ILE A 250 3.90 20.22 -4.36
CA ILE A 250 2.77 20.10 -3.43
C ILE A 250 1.49 20.78 -3.95
N PRO A 251 1.52 22.02 -4.50
CA PRO A 251 0.31 22.65 -5.04
C PRO A 251 -0.31 21.84 -6.18
N ILE A 252 0.52 21.19 -7.00
CA ILE A 252 0.08 20.34 -8.11
C ILE A 252 -0.59 19.07 -7.56
N ILE A 253 0.03 18.41 -6.58
CA ILE A 253 -0.54 17.24 -5.91
C ILE A 253 -1.92 17.61 -5.33
N GLN A 254 -1.99 18.70 -4.57
CA GLN A 254 -3.22 19.14 -3.91
C GLN A 254 -4.34 19.43 -4.93
N SER A 255 -4.06 20.18 -6.02
CA SER A 255 -5.08 20.49 -7.03
C SER A 255 -5.62 19.25 -7.75
N ASN A 256 -4.83 18.18 -7.82
CA ASN A 256 -5.18 16.95 -8.54
C ASN A 256 -5.96 15.93 -7.70
N THR A 257 -6.09 16.14 -6.39
CA THR A 257 -6.92 15.31 -5.50
C THR A 257 -8.42 15.35 -5.83
N ASN A 258 -8.86 16.35 -6.59
CA ASN A 258 -10.22 16.48 -7.10
C ASN A 258 -10.33 16.31 -8.62
N SER A 259 -9.29 15.75 -9.27
CA SER A 259 -9.33 15.49 -10.70
C SER A 259 -10.52 14.60 -11.10
N ILE A 260 -11.07 14.87 -12.28
CA ILE A 260 -12.11 14.05 -12.93
C ILE A 260 -11.50 12.73 -13.42
N ALA A 261 -10.22 12.75 -13.80
CA ALA A 261 -9.47 11.56 -14.16
C ALA A 261 -9.11 10.80 -12.87
N ASN A 262 -9.76 9.66 -12.67
CA ASN A 262 -9.61 8.88 -11.44
C ASN A 262 -8.16 8.41 -11.21
N SER A 263 -7.42 8.04 -12.25
CA SER A 263 -6.00 7.66 -12.15
C SER A 263 -5.10 8.80 -11.63
N VAL A 264 -5.34 10.04 -12.08
CA VAL A 264 -4.64 11.24 -11.59
C VAL A 264 -4.94 11.46 -10.11
N CYS A 265 -6.22 11.33 -9.72
CA CYS A 265 -6.64 11.46 -8.33
C CYS A 265 -5.97 10.40 -7.43
N VAL A 266 -5.90 9.16 -7.89
CA VAL A 266 -5.28 8.05 -7.16
C VAL A 266 -3.78 8.32 -6.94
N ASP A 267 -3.04 8.70 -7.99
CA ASP A 267 -1.60 8.98 -7.86
C ASP A 267 -1.33 10.23 -7.00
N ALA A 268 -2.18 11.25 -7.06
CA ALA A 268 -2.10 12.40 -6.15
C ALA A 268 -2.28 11.97 -4.69
N MET A 269 -3.25 11.11 -4.39
CA MET A 269 -3.46 10.60 -3.04
C MET A 269 -2.33 9.68 -2.57
N TYR A 270 -1.75 8.85 -3.44
CA TYR A 270 -0.55 8.07 -3.11
C TYR A 270 0.64 8.97 -2.81
N SER A 271 0.81 10.09 -3.54
CA SER A 271 1.86 11.07 -3.25
C SER A 271 1.72 11.61 -1.81
N ILE A 272 0.49 11.96 -1.39
CA ILE A 272 0.21 12.39 -0.01
C ILE A 272 0.51 11.27 0.98
N SER A 273 0.10 10.03 0.67
CA SER A 273 0.34 8.87 1.53
C SER A 273 1.84 8.62 1.75
N PHE A 274 2.67 8.66 0.70
CA PHE A 274 4.11 8.46 0.82
C PHE A 274 4.77 9.59 1.60
N LEU A 275 4.37 10.85 1.38
CA LEU A 275 4.86 11.97 2.17
C LEU A 275 4.47 11.84 3.65
N ALA A 276 3.29 11.29 3.93
CA ALA A 276 2.80 11.03 5.28
C ALA A 276 3.53 9.92 6.01
N GLN A 277 4.35 9.10 5.34
CA GLN A 277 5.16 8.07 6.01
C GLN A 277 6.33 8.67 6.80
N ASN A 278 6.82 9.86 6.41
CA ASN A 278 7.83 10.57 7.20
C ASN A 278 7.15 11.38 8.33
N PRO A 279 7.43 11.08 9.62
CA PRO A 279 6.86 11.83 10.74
C PRO A 279 7.12 13.33 10.72
N GLU A 280 8.26 13.76 10.17
CA GLU A 280 8.64 15.18 10.08
C GLU A 280 7.69 15.99 9.17
N ASN A 281 6.97 15.33 8.26
CA ASN A 281 6.03 15.97 7.35
C ASN A 281 4.63 16.18 7.96
N SER A 282 4.35 15.62 9.15
CA SER A 282 2.99 15.56 9.72
C SER A 282 2.36 16.94 9.93
N ASP A 283 3.12 17.89 10.48
CA ASP A 283 2.63 19.25 10.71
C ASP A 283 2.33 19.97 9.40
N PHE A 284 3.18 19.81 8.39
CA PHE A 284 2.95 20.38 7.06
C PHE A 284 1.66 19.81 6.43
N ILE A 285 1.47 18.49 6.49
CA ILE A 285 0.30 17.80 5.94
C ILE A 285 -1.00 18.31 6.58
N ILE A 286 -1.00 18.55 7.89
CA ILE A 286 -2.13 19.13 8.61
C ILE A 286 -2.35 20.59 8.21
N GLN A 287 -1.30 21.42 8.28
CA GLN A 287 -1.39 22.86 8.03
C GLN A 287 -1.82 23.22 6.60
N ASN A 288 -1.49 22.38 5.62
CA ASN A 288 -1.86 22.57 4.21
C ASN A 288 -3.17 21.88 3.82
N GLY A 289 -3.89 21.28 4.78
CA GLY A 289 -5.19 20.64 4.53
C GLY A 289 -5.11 19.33 3.75
N LEU A 290 -3.94 18.71 3.61
CA LEU A 290 -3.79 17.43 2.91
C LEU A 290 -4.45 16.28 3.68
N CYS A 291 -4.42 16.33 5.03
CA CYS A 291 -5.19 15.42 5.87
C CYS A 291 -6.71 15.58 5.66
N ASP A 292 -7.18 16.83 5.53
CA ASP A 292 -8.61 17.11 5.31
C ASP A 292 -9.10 16.54 3.98
N VAL A 293 -8.26 16.57 2.93
CA VAL A 293 -8.55 15.92 1.65
C VAL A 293 -8.69 14.40 1.82
N ALA A 294 -7.77 13.75 2.53
CA ALA A 294 -7.87 12.32 2.82
C ALA A 294 -9.16 11.98 3.58
N LEU A 295 -9.57 12.83 4.53
CA LEU A 295 -10.82 12.67 5.28
C LEU A 295 -12.07 12.84 4.41
N GLN A 296 -12.05 13.74 3.43
CA GLN A 296 -13.16 13.91 2.48
C GLN A 296 -13.35 12.70 1.57
N ILE A 297 -12.29 11.93 1.30
CA ILE A 297 -12.38 10.74 0.46
C ILE A 297 -13.12 9.59 1.17
N ILE A 298 -13.05 9.53 2.51
CA ILE A 298 -13.63 8.44 3.31
C ILE A 298 -15.14 8.27 3.05
N ASP A 299 -15.88 9.34 2.85
CA ASP A 299 -17.32 9.31 2.55
C ASP A 299 -17.66 9.70 1.10
N SER A 300 -16.67 9.64 0.20
CA SER A 300 -16.84 9.93 -1.22
C SER A 300 -17.12 8.68 -2.06
N SER A 301 -17.53 8.87 -3.31
CA SER A 301 -17.64 7.79 -4.31
C SER A 301 -16.29 7.37 -4.92
N LYS A 302 -15.17 7.99 -4.53
CA LYS A 302 -13.83 7.72 -5.07
C LYS A 302 -13.17 6.52 -4.38
N HIS A 303 -13.75 5.33 -4.51
CA HIS A 303 -13.30 4.13 -3.81
C HIS A 303 -11.85 3.74 -4.09
N GLU A 304 -11.30 4.05 -5.28
CA GLU A 304 -9.90 3.77 -5.60
C GLU A 304 -8.90 4.67 -4.84
N CYS A 305 -9.36 5.83 -4.36
CA CYS A 305 -8.56 6.76 -3.55
C CYS A 305 -8.63 6.45 -2.05
N LEU A 306 -9.55 5.58 -1.63
CA LEU A 306 -9.74 5.22 -0.23
C LEU A 306 -8.50 4.60 0.41
N PRO A 307 -7.75 3.68 -0.24
CA PRO A 307 -6.56 3.07 0.36
C PRO A 307 -5.46 4.06 0.73
N PRO A 308 -4.96 4.94 -0.18
CA PRO A 308 -3.95 5.93 0.19
C PRO A 308 -4.49 6.97 1.19
N SER A 309 -5.80 7.23 1.19
CA SER A 309 -6.41 8.12 2.19
C SER A 309 -6.37 7.53 3.60
N LEU A 310 -6.77 6.26 3.75
CA LEU A 310 -6.70 5.53 5.01
C LEU A 310 -5.26 5.37 5.50
N GLU A 311 -4.31 5.15 4.58
CA GLU A 311 -2.87 5.09 4.92
C GLU A 311 -2.36 6.43 5.45
N THR A 312 -2.66 7.54 4.77
CA THR A 312 -2.32 8.90 5.22
C THR A 312 -2.82 9.15 6.64
N ILE A 313 -4.10 8.85 6.90
CA ILE A 313 -4.73 9.01 8.22
C ILE A 313 -4.04 8.11 9.26
N SER A 314 -3.75 6.87 8.90
CA SER A 314 -3.09 5.90 9.78
C SER A 314 -1.68 6.33 10.19
N CYS A 315 -0.88 6.84 9.26
CA CYS A 315 0.46 7.36 9.54
C CYS A 315 0.39 8.53 10.52
N LEU A 316 -0.47 9.52 10.24
CA LEU A 316 -0.64 10.69 11.12
C LEU A 316 -1.02 10.27 12.56
N ILE A 317 -1.96 9.34 12.73
CA ILE A 317 -2.34 8.83 14.07
C ILE A 317 -1.12 8.20 14.78
N GLN A 318 -0.32 7.41 14.05
CA GLN A 318 0.85 6.75 14.62
C GLN A 318 1.90 7.77 15.09
N HIS A 319 2.05 8.89 14.39
CA HIS A 319 3.04 9.91 14.68
C HIS A 319 2.75 10.75 15.93
N GLY A 320 1.49 10.82 16.37
CA GLY A 320 1.16 11.59 17.56
C GLY A 320 -0.32 11.64 17.91
N ASP A 321 -0.60 11.64 19.22
CA ASP A 321 -1.96 11.67 19.76
C ASP A 321 -2.68 13.00 19.41
N GLN A 322 -1.94 14.09 19.17
CA GLN A 322 -2.50 15.35 18.69
C GLN A 322 -3.14 15.20 17.30
N TYR A 323 -2.54 14.42 16.40
CA TYR A 323 -3.08 14.19 15.06
C TYR A 323 -4.28 13.26 15.11
N ALA A 324 -4.25 12.24 15.98
CA ALA A 324 -5.40 11.39 16.22
C ALA A 324 -6.60 12.18 16.73
N THR A 325 -6.38 13.12 17.66
CA THR A 325 -7.41 14.03 18.17
C THR A 325 -7.93 14.97 17.08
N TYR A 326 -7.05 15.50 16.22
CA TYR A 326 -7.46 16.30 15.06
C TYR A 326 -8.38 15.51 14.12
N ILE A 327 -7.97 14.29 13.74
CA ILE A 327 -8.71 13.37 12.86
C ILE A 327 -10.08 13.01 13.47
N PHE A 328 -10.10 12.71 14.77
CA PHE A 328 -11.34 12.46 15.49
C PHE A 328 -12.29 13.66 15.46
N ASN A 329 -11.80 14.85 15.76
CA ASN A 329 -12.59 16.09 15.78
C ASN A 329 -13.12 16.47 14.38
N LYS A 330 -12.47 16.02 13.32
CA LYS A 330 -12.95 16.16 11.92
C LYS A 330 -14.02 15.12 11.54
N GLY A 331 -14.46 14.29 12.47
CA GLY A 331 -15.59 13.38 12.30
C GLY A 331 -15.23 12.06 11.59
N PHE A 332 -13.98 11.62 11.64
CA PHE A 332 -13.55 10.37 10.98
C PHE A 332 -14.43 9.16 11.33
N ILE A 333 -14.76 8.96 12.62
CA ILE A 333 -15.57 7.81 13.07
C ILE A 333 -16.98 7.86 12.46
N LEU A 334 -17.60 9.05 12.40
CA LEU A 334 -18.91 9.21 11.76
C LEU A 334 -18.83 8.89 10.27
N LYS A 335 -17.79 9.37 9.56
CA LYS A 335 -17.57 9.04 8.15
C LYS A 335 -17.43 7.53 7.94
N VAL A 336 -16.68 6.85 8.80
CA VAL A 336 -16.56 5.38 8.77
C VAL A 336 -17.90 4.69 9.03
N LYS A 337 -18.70 5.17 9.99
CA LYS A 337 -20.06 4.65 10.24
C LYS A 337 -20.94 4.73 9.00
N HIS A 338 -20.86 5.81 8.23
CA HIS A 338 -21.57 5.93 6.95
C HIS A 338 -21.00 4.98 5.90
N LEU A 339 -19.68 4.88 5.82
CA LEU A 339 -18.98 4.01 4.88
C LEU A 339 -19.38 2.53 5.08
N LEU A 340 -19.39 2.04 6.32
CA LEU A 340 -19.73 0.65 6.65
C LEU A 340 -21.18 0.24 6.31
N LYS A 341 -22.06 1.18 5.92
CA LYS A 341 -23.40 0.86 5.39
C LYS A 341 -23.38 0.37 3.95
N SER A 342 -22.26 0.53 3.24
CA SER A 342 -22.09 0.07 1.86
C SER A 342 -21.32 -1.24 1.83
N ASN A 343 -21.54 -2.06 0.80
CA ASN A 343 -20.83 -3.33 0.63
C ASN A 343 -19.39 -3.08 0.16
N PHE A 344 -18.41 -3.36 1.03
CA PHE A 344 -16.99 -3.28 0.73
C PHE A 344 -16.32 -4.65 0.73
N THR A 345 -15.20 -4.75 0.02
CA THR A 345 -14.34 -5.94 0.08
C THR A 345 -13.63 -6.03 1.43
N ASP A 346 -13.35 -7.25 1.89
CA ASP A 346 -12.59 -7.50 3.14
C ASP A 346 -11.29 -6.70 3.19
N SER A 347 -10.58 -6.57 2.07
CA SER A 347 -9.36 -5.75 1.97
C SER A 347 -9.60 -4.30 2.40
N THR A 348 -10.69 -3.68 1.98
CA THR A 348 -11.04 -2.32 2.36
C THR A 348 -11.45 -2.23 3.83
N VAL A 349 -12.25 -3.19 4.32
CA VAL A 349 -12.65 -3.25 5.73
C VAL A 349 -11.44 -3.41 6.64
N ILE A 350 -10.48 -4.26 6.29
CA ILE A 350 -9.21 -4.44 7.03
C ILE A 350 -8.47 -3.10 7.20
N HIS A 351 -8.36 -2.30 6.14
CA HIS A 351 -7.71 -0.98 6.25
C HIS A 351 -8.46 -0.06 7.23
N ILE A 352 -9.78 -0.01 7.16
CA ILE A 352 -10.62 0.79 8.06
C ILE A 352 -10.41 0.35 9.51
N VAL A 353 -10.48 -0.96 9.77
CA VAL A 353 -10.32 -1.55 11.09
C VAL A 353 -8.94 -1.23 11.68
N PHE A 354 -7.88 -1.26 10.87
CA PHE A 354 -6.56 -0.87 11.34
C PHE A 354 -6.45 0.61 11.70
N VAL A 355 -7.11 1.52 10.97
CA VAL A 355 -7.16 2.93 11.37
C VAL A 355 -7.92 3.10 12.68
N LEU A 356 -9.07 2.44 12.85
CA LEU A 356 -9.83 2.45 14.11
C LEU A 356 -8.99 1.89 15.27
N SER A 357 -8.25 0.81 15.02
CA SER A 357 -7.39 0.17 16.02
C SER A 357 -6.21 1.06 16.44
N ASN A 358 -5.70 1.90 15.52
CA ASN A 358 -4.70 2.90 15.84
C ASN A 358 -5.29 4.10 16.60
N LEU A 359 -6.54 4.50 16.30
CA LEU A 359 -7.26 5.51 17.09
C LEU A 359 -7.54 5.03 18.52
N ALA A 360 -7.91 3.75 18.69
CA ALA A 360 -8.14 3.15 20.00
C ALA A 360 -6.88 3.09 20.88
N ASN A 361 -5.68 3.14 20.28
CA ASN A 361 -4.40 3.17 21.01
C ASN A 361 -4.07 4.51 21.67
N THR A 362 -4.90 5.53 21.48
CA THR A 362 -4.67 6.85 22.07
C THR A 362 -5.21 6.92 23.51
N PRO A 363 -4.69 7.80 24.37
CA PRO A 363 -5.22 7.99 25.72
C PRO A 363 -6.60 8.67 25.76
N ASN A 364 -7.13 9.09 24.61
CA ASN A 364 -8.38 9.85 24.54
C ASN A 364 -9.60 8.91 24.61
N GLN A 365 -10.18 8.79 25.81
CA GLN A 365 -11.33 7.93 26.06
C GLN A 365 -12.57 8.29 25.22
N SER A 366 -12.70 9.55 24.77
CA SER A 366 -13.81 9.96 23.90
C SER A 366 -13.73 9.32 22.51
N ILE A 367 -12.51 9.07 22.02
CA ILE A 367 -12.27 8.35 20.76
C ILE A 367 -12.77 6.91 20.91
N ILE A 368 -12.30 6.20 21.94
CA ILE A 368 -12.68 4.81 22.21
C ILE A 368 -14.20 4.68 22.39
N LYS A 369 -14.80 5.59 23.16
CA LYS A 369 -16.24 5.64 23.38
C LYS A 369 -17.02 5.77 22.07
N SER A 370 -16.59 6.65 21.16
CA SER A 370 -17.23 6.81 19.86
C SER A 370 -17.01 5.58 18.97
N ILE A 371 -15.84 4.92 19.01
CA ILE A 371 -15.64 3.66 18.29
C ILE A 371 -16.66 2.60 18.74
N ILE A 372 -16.80 2.41 20.06
CA ILE A 372 -17.76 1.46 20.64
C ILE A 372 -19.20 1.78 20.21
N ASN A 373 -19.61 3.04 20.33
CA ASN A 373 -21.00 3.44 20.10
C ASN A 373 -21.40 3.51 18.62
N ASP A 374 -20.47 3.89 17.75
CA ASP A 374 -20.81 4.29 16.38
C ASP A 374 -20.47 3.25 15.32
N VAL A 375 -19.45 2.42 15.53
CA VAL A 375 -18.93 1.52 14.47
C VAL A 375 -18.75 0.08 14.90
N LEU A 376 -18.55 -0.19 16.20
CA LEU A 376 -18.18 -1.52 16.66
C LEU A 376 -19.21 -2.60 16.29
N PHE A 377 -20.50 -2.31 16.44
CA PHE A 377 -21.57 -3.24 16.08
C PHE A 377 -21.47 -3.70 14.61
N SER A 378 -21.30 -2.75 13.68
CA SER A 378 -21.15 -3.09 12.25
C SER A 378 -19.89 -3.92 11.98
N ILE A 379 -18.80 -3.66 12.70
CA ILE A 379 -17.57 -4.45 12.60
C ILE A 379 -17.76 -5.87 13.13
N VAL A 380 -18.51 -6.06 14.23
CA VAL A 380 -18.85 -7.37 14.78
C VAL A 380 -19.68 -8.18 13.78
N THR A 381 -20.70 -7.58 13.17
CA THR A 381 -21.48 -8.25 12.12
C THR A 381 -20.58 -8.74 10.97
N LEU A 382 -19.70 -7.87 10.47
CA LEU A 382 -18.75 -8.23 9.41
C LEU A 382 -17.77 -9.34 9.83
N TYR A 383 -17.36 -9.36 11.10
CA TYR A 383 -16.49 -10.40 11.65
C TYR A 383 -17.19 -11.77 11.68
N LEU A 384 -18.44 -11.81 12.16
CA LEU A 384 -19.21 -13.05 12.29
C LEU A 384 -19.57 -13.63 10.92
N GLU A 385 -19.85 -12.78 9.93
CA GLU A 385 -20.21 -13.19 8.57
C GLU A 385 -19.01 -13.59 7.69
N SER A 386 -17.79 -13.15 8.03
CA SER A 386 -16.61 -13.36 7.19
C SER A 386 -15.92 -14.70 7.45
N THR A 387 -15.40 -15.31 6.37
CA THR A 387 -14.49 -16.47 6.43
C THR A 387 -13.02 -16.06 6.29
N SER A 388 -12.72 -14.78 6.12
CA SER A 388 -11.37 -14.26 5.91
C SER A 388 -10.60 -14.19 7.21
N PHE A 389 -9.56 -15.01 7.33
CA PHE A 389 -8.64 -15.00 8.46
C PHE A 389 -8.05 -13.60 8.70
N ASN A 390 -7.62 -12.91 7.63
CA ASN A 390 -7.04 -11.58 7.73
C ASN A 390 -8.02 -10.53 8.28
N LEU A 391 -9.30 -10.62 7.92
CA LEU A 391 -10.33 -9.72 8.47
C LEU A 391 -10.56 -10.02 9.94
N LYS A 392 -10.70 -11.30 10.29
CA LYS A 392 -10.88 -11.73 11.69
C LYS A 392 -9.73 -11.25 12.57
N THR A 393 -8.49 -11.51 12.18
CA THR A 393 -7.29 -11.04 12.87
C THR A 393 -7.30 -9.51 13.03
N ALA A 394 -7.62 -8.75 11.98
CA ALA A 394 -7.68 -7.29 12.06
C ALA A 394 -8.72 -6.79 13.08
N VAL A 395 -9.90 -7.41 13.13
CA VAL A 395 -10.95 -7.05 14.11
C VAL A 395 -10.52 -7.43 15.52
N SER A 396 -9.86 -8.57 15.71
CA SER A 396 -9.30 -8.96 17.01
C SER A 396 -8.30 -7.94 17.53
N TRP A 397 -7.43 -7.40 16.66
CA TRP A 397 -6.53 -6.29 17.01
C TRP A 397 -7.28 -5.02 17.44
N LEU A 398 -8.43 -4.72 16.84
CA LEU A 398 -9.27 -3.59 17.27
C LEU A 398 -9.84 -3.85 18.67
N PHE A 399 -10.39 -5.03 18.92
CA PHE A 399 -10.96 -5.40 20.22
C PHE A 399 -9.93 -5.35 21.35
N VAL A 400 -8.77 -5.96 21.12
CA VAL A 400 -7.65 -5.93 22.07
C VAL A 400 -7.29 -4.50 22.43
N ASN A 401 -7.14 -3.63 21.44
CA ASN A 401 -6.76 -2.23 21.68
C ASN A 401 -7.87 -1.47 22.42
N ILE A 402 -9.14 -1.64 22.04
CA ILE A 402 -10.26 -1.06 22.78
C ILE A 402 -10.20 -1.47 24.26
N ILE A 403 -10.08 -2.76 24.56
CA ILE A 403 -10.10 -3.25 25.94
C ILE A 403 -8.86 -2.79 26.71
N LEU A 404 -7.66 -2.91 26.14
CA LEU A 404 -6.40 -2.51 26.80
C LEU A 404 -6.39 -1.04 27.19
N TYR A 405 -6.88 -0.16 26.31
CA TYR A 405 -6.80 1.29 26.51
C TYR A 405 -8.07 1.92 27.09
N SER A 406 -9.18 1.18 27.22
CA SER A 406 -10.40 1.66 27.88
C SER A 406 -10.23 1.86 29.39
N GLU A 407 -10.86 2.92 29.89
CA GLU A 407 -11.23 3.07 31.31
C GLU A 407 -12.52 2.30 31.62
N ASP A 408 -12.84 2.15 32.91
CA ASP A 408 -13.92 1.31 33.40
C ASP A 408 -15.30 1.68 32.78
N ASP A 409 -15.58 2.97 32.56
CA ASP A 409 -16.82 3.41 31.89
C ASP A 409 -16.94 2.87 30.45
N ASN A 410 -15.83 2.88 29.70
CA ASN A 410 -15.81 2.38 28.33
C ASN A 410 -15.86 0.85 28.29
N ILE A 411 -15.23 0.17 29.26
CA ILE A 411 -15.37 -1.29 29.42
C ILE A 411 -16.83 -1.65 29.72
N GLY A 412 -17.46 -0.97 30.68
CA GLY A 412 -18.86 -1.20 31.01
C GLY A 412 -19.77 -1.01 29.79
N ASN A 413 -19.55 0.05 29.01
CA ASN A 413 -20.30 0.31 27.78
C ASN A 413 -20.08 -0.76 26.69
N LEU A 414 -18.83 -1.19 26.48
CA LEU A 414 -18.47 -2.27 25.55
C LEU A 414 -19.21 -3.58 25.86
N LEU A 415 -19.27 -3.94 27.14
CA LEU A 415 -19.86 -5.18 27.64
C LEU A 415 -21.41 -5.20 27.56
N THR A 416 -22.05 -4.09 27.21
CA THR A 416 -23.52 -4.06 27.02
C THR A 416 -23.98 -4.72 25.72
N SER A 417 -23.07 -5.00 24.79
CA SER A 417 -23.38 -5.66 23.52
C SER A 417 -23.61 -7.16 23.73
N SER A 418 -24.76 -7.67 23.25
CA SER A 418 -25.16 -9.08 23.42
C SER A 418 -24.16 -10.06 22.85
N ASP A 419 -23.54 -9.71 21.71
CA ASP A 419 -22.69 -10.62 20.95
C ASP A 419 -21.22 -10.49 21.36
N PHE A 420 -20.90 -9.64 22.35
CA PHE A 420 -19.53 -9.34 22.74
C PHE A 420 -18.78 -10.59 23.18
N PHE A 421 -19.33 -11.36 24.12
CA PHE A 421 -18.62 -12.48 24.73
C PHE A 421 -18.41 -13.63 23.75
N GLU A 422 -19.44 -14.01 22.98
CA GLU A 422 -19.32 -15.01 21.91
C GLU A 422 -18.25 -14.58 20.90
N THR A 423 -18.33 -13.34 20.41
CA THR A 423 -17.37 -12.80 19.45
C THR A 423 -15.96 -12.80 20.03
N TYR A 424 -15.78 -12.30 21.25
CA TYR A 424 -14.48 -12.16 21.90
C TYR A 424 -13.82 -13.51 22.19
N VAL A 425 -14.57 -14.51 22.66
CA VAL A 425 -14.01 -15.84 22.91
C VAL A 425 -13.63 -16.53 21.59
N SER A 426 -14.41 -16.36 20.51
CA SER A 426 -14.04 -16.90 19.19
C SER A 426 -12.71 -16.37 18.65
N MET A 427 -12.21 -15.23 19.14
CA MET A 427 -10.92 -14.67 18.72
C MET A 427 -9.73 -15.52 19.18
N TYR A 428 -9.92 -16.43 20.14
CA TYR A 428 -8.88 -17.36 20.59
C TYR A 428 -8.55 -18.45 19.55
N ASP A 429 -9.34 -18.59 18.49
CA ASP A 429 -9.02 -19.41 17.32
C ASP A 429 -7.89 -18.80 16.44
N ALA A 430 -7.35 -17.64 16.82
CA ALA A 430 -6.29 -16.97 16.09
C ALA A 430 -4.99 -17.80 16.06
N ASN A 431 -4.35 -17.85 14.88
CA ASN A 431 -3.03 -18.44 14.69
C ASN A 431 -1.92 -17.37 14.75
N ASP A 432 -2.01 -16.47 15.73
CA ASP A 432 -1.09 -15.36 15.95
C ASP A 432 -0.78 -15.30 17.46
N GLU A 433 0.44 -15.69 17.82
CA GLU A 433 0.85 -15.83 19.21
C GLU A 433 0.85 -14.49 19.97
N GLN A 434 1.20 -13.39 19.29
CA GLN A 434 1.22 -12.07 19.90
C GLN A 434 -0.21 -11.60 20.18
N LEU A 435 -1.12 -11.82 19.23
CA LEU A 435 -2.54 -11.54 19.41
C LEU A 435 -3.12 -12.37 20.57
N LEU A 436 -2.80 -13.67 20.65
CA LEU A 436 -3.24 -14.56 21.74
C LEU A 436 -2.73 -14.09 23.11
N LEU A 437 -1.46 -13.68 23.20
CA LEU A 437 -0.89 -13.10 24.42
C LEU A 437 -1.68 -11.86 24.88
N LEU A 438 -2.05 -11.00 23.93
CA LEU A 438 -2.79 -9.79 24.25
C LEU A 438 -4.26 -10.08 24.58
N LEU A 439 -4.89 -11.06 23.94
CA LEU A 439 -6.22 -11.56 24.31
C LEU A 439 -6.22 -12.06 25.76
N LEU A 440 -5.21 -12.81 26.19
CA LEU A 440 -5.07 -13.22 27.59
C LEU A 440 -4.92 -12.02 28.54
N LYS A 441 -4.10 -11.03 28.17
CA LYS A 441 -3.93 -9.79 28.95
C LYS A 441 -5.25 -9.01 29.06
N THR A 442 -6.05 -8.93 27.99
CA THR A 442 -7.37 -8.28 28.00
C THR A 442 -8.40 -9.08 28.78
N THR A 443 -8.40 -10.41 28.71
CA THR A 443 -9.29 -11.26 29.50
C THR A 443 -9.01 -11.08 30.99
N LEU A 444 -7.74 -11.05 31.40
CA LEU A 444 -7.38 -10.74 32.79
C LEU A 444 -7.84 -9.34 33.21
N LYS A 445 -7.75 -8.34 32.32
CA LYS A 445 -8.27 -6.99 32.57
C LYS A 445 -9.79 -7.00 32.78
N LEU A 446 -10.53 -7.76 31.98
CA LEU A 446 -11.98 -7.93 32.10
C LEU A 446 -12.36 -8.61 33.42
N CYS A 447 -11.68 -9.70 33.81
CA CYS A 447 -11.89 -10.34 35.12
C CYS A 447 -11.63 -9.37 36.29
N ASN A 448 -10.55 -8.58 36.21
CA ASN A 448 -10.24 -7.56 37.22
C ASN A 448 -11.25 -6.42 37.24
N PHE A 449 -11.82 -6.04 36.10
CA PHE A 449 -12.92 -5.09 36.03
C PHE A 449 -14.15 -5.64 36.76
N ASP A 450 -14.54 -6.87 36.46
CA ASP A 450 -15.68 -7.55 37.09
C ASP A 450 -15.55 -7.62 38.61
N TYR A 451 -14.36 -8.02 39.10
CA TYR A 451 -14.08 -8.06 40.54
C TYR A 451 -14.20 -6.67 41.19
N ARG A 452 -13.61 -5.63 40.57
CA ARG A 452 -13.65 -4.26 41.10
C ARG A 452 -15.04 -3.64 41.07
N THR A 453 -15.88 -4.05 40.13
CA THR A 453 -17.27 -3.57 40.01
C THR A 453 -18.28 -4.47 40.72
N ASN A 454 -17.82 -5.36 41.62
CA ASN A 454 -18.64 -6.30 42.38
C ASN A 454 -19.55 -7.17 41.48
N ARG A 455 -19.00 -7.64 40.36
CA ARG A 455 -19.67 -8.54 39.40
C ARG A 455 -20.98 -8.00 38.83
N THR A 456 -21.14 -6.68 38.74
CA THR A 456 -22.39 -6.06 38.25
C THR A 456 -22.77 -6.46 36.83
N LEU A 457 -21.79 -6.87 36.00
CA LEU A 457 -22.00 -7.33 34.62
C LEU A 457 -21.74 -8.84 34.44
N ASN A 458 -21.48 -9.58 35.53
CA ASN A 458 -21.20 -11.03 35.52
C ASN A 458 -20.19 -11.45 34.43
N VAL A 459 -19.13 -10.67 34.24
CA VAL A 459 -18.20 -10.85 33.11
C VAL A 459 -17.52 -12.21 33.16
N VAL A 460 -17.13 -12.67 34.35
CA VAL A 460 -16.50 -14.00 34.50
C VAL A 460 -17.47 -15.12 34.13
N ASP A 461 -18.74 -15.02 34.56
CA ASP A 461 -19.77 -16.02 34.26
C ASP A 461 -20.05 -16.06 32.75
N GLN A 462 -20.17 -14.89 32.11
CA GLN A 462 -20.37 -14.78 30.66
C GLN A 462 -19.19 -15.36 29.87
N LEU A 463 -17.95 -15.16 30.33
CA LEU A 463 -16.77 -15.78 29.71
C LEU A 463 -16.80 -17.31 29.84
N LEU A 464 -17.19 -17.83 31.00
CA LEU A 464 -17.34 -19.27 31.25
C LEU A 464 -18.46 -19.90 30.42
N GLU A 465 -19.62 -19.23 30.32
CA GLU A 465 -20.74 -19.65 29.48
C GLU A 465 -20.35 -19.76 28.00
N ASN A 466 -19.36 -18.97 27.55
CA ASN A 466 -18.82 -19.00 26.20
C ASN A 466 -17.56 -19.87 26.05
N ASP A 467 -17.29 -20.76 27.00
CA ASP A 467 -16.25 -21.79 26.93
C ASP A 467 -14.79 -21.29 26.88
N ILE A 468 -14.51 -20.14 27.49
CA ILE A 468 -13.14 -19.58 27.55
C ILE A 468 -12.13 -20.52 28.22
N ASP A 469 -12.53 -21.31 29.21
CA ASP A 469 -11.61 -22.15 29.98
C ASP A 469 -11.09 -23.33 29.14
N SER A 470 -11.96 -23.88 28.27
CA SER A 470 -11.56 -24.90 27.29
C SER A 470 -10.64 -24.31 26.23
N GLN A 471 -10.93 -23.12 25.72
CA GLN A 471 -10.08 -22.41 24.75
C GLN A 471 -8.66 -22.18 25.31
N ILE A 472 -8.56 -21.71 26.55
CA ILE A 472 -7.26 -21.48 27.20
C ILE A 472 -6.55 -22.81 27.50
N SER A 473 -7.28 -23.85 27.89
CA SER A 473 -6.71 -25.19 28.10
C SER A 473 -6.13 -25.78 26.81
N ALA A 474 -6.85 -25.61 25.69
CA ALA A 474 -6.37 -26.01 24.37
C ALA A 474 -5.11 -25.24 23.98
N LEU A 475 -5.08 -23.93 24.24
CA LEU A 475 -3.92 -23.06 23.98
C LEU A 475 -2.66 -23.52 24.73
N ILE A 476 -2.78 -23.86 26.02
CA ILE A 476 -1.66 -24.37 26.84
C ILE A 476 -1.15 -25.73 26.33
N SER A 477 -2.02 -26.54 25.73
CA SER A 477 -1.65 -27.87 25.22
C SER A 477 -0.84 -27.84 23.92
N LEU A 478 -0.72 -26.68 23.27
CA LEU A 478 0.07 -26.52 22.05
C LEU A 478 1.57 -26.62 22.34
N SER A 479 2.28 -27.46 21.58
CA SER A 479 3.70 -27.75 21.81
C SER A 479 4.65 -26.59 21.50
N ASN A 480 4.20 -25.59 20.75
CA ASN A 480 5.05 -24.55 20.14
C ASN A 480 4.71 -23.13 20.65
N ILE A 481 4.14 -23.01 21.85
CA ILE A 481 3.74 -21.70 22.41
C ILE A 481 4.75 -21.20 23.45
N SER A 482 4.99 -19.89 23.51
CA SER A 482 5.97 -19.30 24.42
C SER A 482 5.58 -19.43 25.89
N GLU A 483 6.60 -19.41 26.75
CA GLU A 483 6.44 -19.40 28.20
C GLU A 483 5.62 -18.20 28.68
N GLU A 484 5.70 -17.05 28.00
CA GLU A 484 4.92 -15.86 28.36
C GLU A 484 3.41 -16.10 28.16
N VAL A 485 3.02 -16.71 27.04
CA VAL A 485 1.63 -17.07 26.77
C VAL A 485 1.13 -18.07 27.81
N VAL A 486 1.89 -19.14 28.09
CA VAL A 486 1.53 -20.13 29.13
C VAL A 486 1.36 -19.46 30.50
N LYS A 487 2.25 -18.54 30.86
CA LYS A 487 2.15 -17.79 32.11
C LYS A 487 0.84 -16.99 32.19
N TYR A 488 0.50 -16.23 31.16
CA TYR A 488 -0.74 -15.44 31.15
C TYR A 488 -2.00 -16.31 31.08
N ALA A 489 -1.95 -17.44 30.36
CA ALA A 489 -3.01 -18.43 30.32
C ALA A 489 -3.34 -18.96 31.72
N ASN A 490 -2.33 -19.35 32.48
CA ASN A 490 -2.49 -19.79 33.87
C ASN A 490 -3.06 -18.68 34.78
N LEU A 491 -2.63 -17.43 34.60
CA LEU A 491 -3.18 -16.29 35.37
C LEU A 491 -4.67 -16.09 35.09
N VAL A 492 -5.09 -16.20 33.82
CA VAL A 492 -6.49 -16.06 33.44
C VAL A 492 -7.33 -17.22 34.00
N GLN A 493 -6.86 -18.47 33.90
CA GLN A 493 -7.55 -19.62 34.51
C GLN A 493 -7.69 -19.45 36.03
N GLY A 494 -6.64 -18.95 36.70
CA GLY A 494 -6.70 -18.62 38.11
C GLY A 494 -7.75 -17.56 38.42
N ALA A 495 -7.79 -16.47 37.65
CA ALA A 495 -8.77 -15.39 37.85
C ALA A 495 -10.21 -15.88 37.68
N ILE A 496 -10.48 -16.64 36.61
CA ILE A 496 -11.82 -17.14 36.29
C ILE A 496 -12.28 -18.17 37.33
N ARG A 497 -11.43 -19.15 37.69
CA ARG A 497 -11.78 -20.21 38.66
C ARG A 497 -11.78 -19.74 40.11
N SER A 498 -11.05 -18.68 40.44
CA SER A 498 -11.08 -18.09 41.79
C SER A 498 -12.37 -17.32 42.08
N ALA A 499 -13.07 -16.86 41.03
CA ALA A 499 -14.38 -16.25 41.17
C ALA A 499 -15.44 -17.26 41.66
N ASP A 500 -15.29 -18.54 41.32
CA ASP A 500 -16.13 -19.64 41.84
C ASP A 500 -15.86 -19.95 43.32
N ALA A 501 -14.69 -19.55 43.86
CA ALA A 501 -14.30 -19.86 45.23
C ALA A 501 -14.85 -18.88 46.29
N PHE A 502 -15.60 -17.85 45.88
CA PHE A 502 -16.23 -16.89 46.79
C PHE A 502 -17.74 -17.13 47.00
N ASP A 503 -18.37 -18.00 46.20
CA ASP A 503 -19.79 -18.34 46.30
C ASP A 503 -20.05 -19.74 46.94
N ALA A 504 -19.01 -20.42 47.43
CA ALA A 504 -19.08 -21.66 48.20
C ALA A 504 -18.44 -21.49 49.59
#